data_AF-A0A8T4KA01-F1
#
_entry.id   AF-A0A8T4KA01-F1
#
_cell.length_a   1.000
_cell.length_b   1.000
_cell.length_c   1.000
_cell.angle_alpha   90.00
_cell.angle_beta   90.00
_cell.angle_gamma   90.00
#
_symmetry.space_group_name_H-M   'P 1'
#
loop_
_entity.id
_entity.type
_entity.pdbx_description
1 polymer ?
#
loop_
_entity_poly.entity_id
_entity_poly.type
_entity_poly.pdbx_seq_one_letter_code
_entity_poly.pdbx_strand_id
1 'polypeptide(L)'
;MRIKTLDELVGFYVKLGYVGFKLKSVIEKDKRYAQLLKKRKDYLTKIGVSSSEQKKYVLLTGKDIEILRRCNRLEKNAGQDADIIKLIKSQLEEDWRRPLLKKLKALGKKCR
;
A
#
# COMPACT_ATOMS: atom_id res chain seq x y z
N MET A 1 -22.77 -5.13 -13.13
CA MET A 1 -21.40 -5.55 -12.77
C MET A 1 -21.31 -5.72 -11.25
N ARG A 2 -20.98 -6.90 -10.72
CA ARG A 2 -20.81 -7.12 -9.26
C ARG A 2 -19.37 -6.80 -8.88
N ILE A 3 -19.13 -5.61 -8.35
CA ILE A 3 -17.83 -5.21 -7.78
C ILE A 3 -17.69 -5.87 -6.42
N LYS A 4 -16.65 -6.69 -6.24
CA LYS A 4 -16.39 -7.49 -5.04
C LYS A 4 -15.17 -7.00 -4.26
N THR A 5 -14.26 -6.26 -4.89
CA THR A 5 -13.02 -5.78 -4.25
C THR A 5 -12.85 -4.27 -4.40
N LEU A 6 -12.00 -3.68 -3.54
CA LEU A 6 -11.59 -2.28 -3.66
C LEU A 6 -10.87 -2.01 -4.99
N ASP A 7 -10.08 -2.97 -5.46
CA ASP A 7 -9.35 -2.88 -6.73
C ASP A 7 -10.29 -2.78 -7.93
N GLU A 8 -11.32 -3.62 -7.94
CA GLU A 8 -12.36 -3.57 -8.98
C GLU A 8 -13.14 -2.27 -8.93
N LEU A 9 -13.38 -1.71 -7.73
CA LEU A 9 -14.06 -0.43 -7.57
C LEU A 9 -13.22 0.74 -8.10
N VAL A 10 -11.95 0.81 -7.71
CA VAL A 10 -11.01 1.82 -8.20
C VAL A 10 -10.85 1.70 -9.71
N GLY A 11 -10.62 0.48 -10.21
CA GLY A 11 -10.46 0.21 -11.63
C GLY A 11 -11.69 0.56 -12.45
N PHE A 12 -12.90 0.36 -11.92
CA PHE A 12 -14.15 0.78 -12.57
C PHE A 12 -14.18 2.29 -12.79
N TYR A 13 -13.88 3.10 -11.77
CA TYR A 13 -13.89 4.56 -11.90
C TYR A 13 -12.73 5.08 -12.76
N VAL A 14 -11.56 4.45 -12.71
CA VAL A 14 -10.45 4.78 -13.62
C VAL A 14 -10.84 4.52 -15.07
N LYS A 15 -11.54 3.41 -15.38
CA LYS A 15 -12.05 3.13 -16.73
C LYS A 15 -13.09 4.15 -17.22
N LEU A 16 -13.80 4.79 -16.30
CA LEU A 16 -14.71 5.90 -16.60
C LEU A 16 -13.99 7.25 -16.74
N GLY A 17 -12.66 7.28 -16.66
CA GLY A 17 -11.85 8.49 -16.84
C GLY A 17 -11.64 9.31 -15.56
N TYR A 18 -12.09 8.83 -14.40
CA TYR A 18 -11.82 9.53 -13.14
C TYR A 18 -10.36 9.31 -12.70
N VAL A 19 -9.67 10.42 -12.42
CA VAL A 19 -8.27 10.41 -11.95
C VAL A 19 -8.08 11.40 -10.79
N GLY A 20 -6.99 11.20 -10.03
CA GLY A 20 -6.56 12.11 -8.97
C GLY A 20 -7.65 12.42 -7.95
N PHE A 21 -7.84 13.71 -7.63
CA PHE A 21 -8.82 14.15 -6.64
C PHE A 21 -10.27 13.79 -7.01
N LYS A 22 -10.60 13.82 -8.31
CA LYS A 22 -11.94 13.46 -8.80
C LYS A 22 -12.23 11.98 -8.53
N LEU A 23 -11.25 11.10 -8.75
CA LEU A 23 -11.36 9.68 -8.41
C LEU A 23 -11.62 9.48 -6.93
N LYS A 24 -10.85 10.16 -6.07
CA LYS A 24 -11.02 10.09 -4.60
C LYS A 24 -12.44 10.51 -4.18
N SER A 25 -12.91 11.65 -4.66
CA SER A 25 -14.23 12.18 -4.29
C SER A 25 -15.38 11.26 -4.71
N VAL A 26 -15.29 10.65 -5.89
CA VAL A 26 -16.33 9.75 -6.40
C VAL A 26 -16.34 8.42 -5.64
N ILE A 27 -15.16 7.87 -5.34
CA ILE A 27 -15.03 6.63 -4.57
C ILE A 27 -15.55 6.81 -3.15
N GLU A 28 -15.23 7.92 -2.48
CA GLU A 28 -15.66 8.19 -1.10
C GLU A 28 -17.19 8.29 -0.97
N LYS A 29 -17.88 8.72 -2.03
CA LYS A 29 -19.34 8.79 -2.08
C LYS A 29 -20.01 7.46 -2.41
N ASP A 30 -19.26 6.45 -2.87
CA ASP A 30 -19.81 5.14 -3.19
C ASP A 30 -20.11 4.35 -1.90
N LYS A 31 -21.38 3.99 -1.68
CA LYS A 31 -21.82 3.21 -0.51
C LYS A 31 -21.08 1.87 -0.36
N ARG A 32 -20.63 1.28 -1.47
CA ARG A 32 -19.85 0.03 -1.49
C ARG A 32 -18.44 0.25 -0.98
N TYR A 33 -17.87 1.43 -1.16
CA TYR A 33 -16.51 1.75 -0.75
C TYR A 33 -16.33 1.55 0.76
N ALA A 34 -17.22 2.11 1.58
CA ALA A 34 -17.16 1.97 3.03
C ALA A 34 -17.24 0.50 3.49
N GLN A 35 -18.11 -0.30 2.86
CA GLN A 35 -18.24 -1.74 3.17
C GLN A 35 -16.98 -2.53 2.78
N LEU A 36 -16.43 -2.28 1.59
CA LEU A 36 -15.22 -2.94 1.11
C LEU A 36 -13.99 -2.52 1.93
N LEU A 37 -13.93 -1.26 2.35
CA LEU A 37 -12.88 -0.74 3.22
C LEU A 37 -12.93 -1.42 4.60
N LYS A 38 -14.11 -1.57 5.19
CA LYS A 38 -14.29 -2.30 6.46
C LYS A 38 -13.83 -3.76 6.34
N LYS A 39 -14.33 -4.48 5.33
CA LYS A 39 -13.92 -5.88 5.06
C LYS A 39 -12.41 -6.01 4.90
N ARG A 40 -11.76 -5.04 4.26
CA ARG A 40 -10.31 -5.04 4.07
C ARG A 40 -9.57 -4.81 5.38
N LYS A 41 -10.01 -3.86 6.22
CA LYS A 41 -9.44 -3.67 7.57
C LYS A 41 -9.57 -4.94 8.42
N ASP A 42 -10.73 -5.59 8.39
CA ASP A 42 -10.96 -6.84 9.12
C ASP A 42 -10.03 -7.95 8.62
N TYR A 43 -9.83 -8.06 7.30
CA TYR A 43 -8.89 -9.00 6.70
C TYR A 43 -7.43 -8.72 7.13
N LEU A 44 -7.00 -7.46 7.11
CA LEU A 44 -5.65 -7.05 7.54
C LEU A 44 -5.37 -7.43 9.00
N THR A 45 -6.34 -7.20 9.88
CA THR A 45 -6.25 -7.61 11.28
C THR A 45 -6.15 -9.13 11.42
N LYS A 46 -6.94 -9.90 10.66
CA LYS A 46 -6.88 -11.38 10.68
C LYS A 46 -5.54 -11.96 10.26
N ILE A 47 -4.84 -11.30 9.32
CA ILE A 47 -3.50 -11.75 8.88
C ILE A 47 -2.36 -11.19 9.73
N GLY A 48 -2.67 -10.52 10.85
CA GLY A 48 -1.69 -10.02 11.80
C GLY A 48 -1.02 -8.70 11.41
N VAL A 49 -1.60 -7.91 10.50
CA VAL A 49 -1.11 -6.55 10.20
C VAL A 49 -1.57 -5.61 11.30
N SER A 50 -0.59 -4.97 11.96
CA SER A 50 -0.83 -4.08 13.09
C SER A 50 -1.57 -2.80 12.71
N SER A 51 -2.31 -2.20 13.64
CA SER A 51 -3.04 -0.94 13.40
C SER A 51 -2.12 0.22 13.00
N SER A 52 -0.85 0.21 13.45
CA SER A 52 0.15 1.20 13.04
C SER A 52 0.53 1.03 11.56
N GLU A 53 0.74 -0.20 11.10
CA GLU A 53 1.01 -0.50 9.69
C GLU A 53 -0.19 -0.18 8.80
N GLN A 54 -1.41 -0.46 9.25
CA GLN A 54 -2.65 -0.12 8.51
C GLN A 54 -2.81 1.40 8.31
N LYS A 55 -2.29 2.22 9.23
CA LYS A 55 -2.30 3.69 9.11
C LYS A 55 -1.12 4.21 8.28
N LYS A 56 0.03 3.55 8.39
CA LYS A 56 1.27 3.97 7.74
C LYS A 56 1.29 3.65 6.24
N TYR A 57 0.73 2.50 5.85
CA TYR A 57 0.83 1.99 4.48
C TYR A 57 -0.47 2.15 3.69
N VAL A 58 -0.32 2.56 2.44
CA VAL A 58 -1.35 2.66 1.41
C VAL A 58 -1.54 1.27 0.80
N LEU A 59 -2.28 0.42 1.50
CA LEU A 59 -2.60 -0.94 1.06
C LEU A 59 -3.86 -0.93 0.21
N LEU A 60 -3.79 -0.42 -1.01
CA LEU A 60 -4.95 -0.30 -1.91
C LEU A 60 -5.28 -1.62 -2.59
N THR A 61 -4.25 -2.38 -2.98
CA THR A 61 -4.39 -3.59 -3.79
C THR A 61 -4.06 -4.88 -3.06
N GLY A 62 -4.68 -6.00 -3.48
CA GLY A 62 -4.33 -7.31 -2.93
C GLY A 62 -2.83 -7.62 -2.99
N LYS A 63 -2.14 -7.10 -4.02
CA LYS A 63 -0.69 -7.21 -4.19
C LYS A 63 0.08 -6.46 -3.11
N ASP A 64 -0.35 -5.26 -2.74
CA ASP A 64 0.30 -4.47 -1.67
C ASP A 64 0.25 -5.21 -0.33
N ILE A 65 -0.87 -5.88 -0.05
CA ILE A 65 -1.00 -6.72 1.15
C ILE A 65 -0.06 -7.92 1.07
N GLU A 66 0.04 -8.56 -0.08
CA GLU A 66 0.94 -9.70 -0.26
C GLU A 66 2.40 -9.30 -0.06
N ILE A 67 2.81 -8.15 -0.62
CA ILE A 67 4.14 -7.58 -0.43
C ILE A 67 4.41 -7.34 1.05
N LEU A 68 3.48 -6.69 1.77
CA LEU A 68 3.62 -6.46 3.21
C LEU A 68 3.74 -7.76 3.99
N ARG A 69 2.91 -8.77 3.67
CA ARG A 69 2.93 -10.08 4.34
C ARG A 69 4.26 -10.80 4.13
N ARG A 70 4.80 -10.76 2.90
CA ARG A 70 6.13 -11.31 2.59
C ARG A 70 7.22 -10.57 3.36
N CYS A 71 7.17 -9.25 3.40
CA CYS A 71 8.10 -8.42 4.18
C CYS A 71 8.08 -8.81 5.67
N ASN A 72 6.89 -8.88 6.29
CA ASN A 72 6.76 -9.21 7.71
C ASN A 72 7.24 -10.64 8.04
N ARG A 73 7.11 -11.59 7.10
CA ARG A 73 7.65 -12.95 7.26
C ARG A 73 9.18 -12.96 7.16
N LEU A 74 9.74 -12.23 6.20
CA LEU A 74 11.18 -12.17 5.98
C LEU A 74 11.89 -11.35 7.07
N GLU A 75 11.26 -10.32 7.62
CA GLU A 75 11.78 -9.45 8.69
C GLU A 75 12.24 -10.26 9.91
N LYS A 76 11.57 -11.39 10.20
CA LYS A 76 11.94 -12.30 11.29
C LYS A 76 13.30 -13.00 11.10
N ASN A 77 13.75 -13.14 9.85
CA ASN A 77 15.00 -13.83 9.48
C ASN A 77 15.96 -12.90 8.72
N ALA A 78 15.70 -11.60 8.72
CA ALA A 78 16.18 -10.70 7.68
C ALA A 78 17.67 -10.36 7.69
N GLY A 79 18.45 -10.76 8.71
CA GLY A 79 19.91 -10.60 8.74
C GLY A 79 20.43 -9.35 8.00
N GLN A 80 21.17 -9.56 6.91
CA GLN A 80 21.74 -8.51 6.06
C GLN A 80 20.74 -7.88 5.06
N ASP A 81 19.62 -8.54 4.77
CA ASP A 81 18.58 -8.09 3.83
C ASP A 81 17.54 -7.15 4.46
N ALA A 82 17.65 -6.87 5.77
CA ALA A 82 16.75 -5.96 6.48
C ALA A 82 16.63 -4.58 5.81
N ASP A 83 17.72 -4.11 5.19
CA ASP A 83 17.77 -2.83 4.49
C ASP A 83 16.94 -2.81 3.20
N ILE A 84 16.86 -3.95 2.51
CA ILE A 84 16.05 -4.15 1.31
C ILE A 84 14.58 -4.25 1.72
N ILE A 85 14.26 -5.00 2.77
CA ILE A 85 12.90 -5.13 3.29
C ILE A 85 12.35 -3.77 3.73
N LYS A 86 13.16 -2.96 4.41
CA LYS A 86 12.80 -1.59 4.80
C LYS A 86 12.56 -0.69 3.58
N LEU A 87 13.37 -0.85 2.53
CA LEU A 87 13.17 -0.13 1.27
C LEU A 87 11.85 -0.54 0.61
N ILE A 88 11.56 -1.84 0.50
CA ILE A 88 10.32 -2.35 -0.08
C ILE A 88 9.10 -1.86 0.73
N LYS A 89 9.12 -1.94 2.06
CA LYS A 89 8.06 -1.41 2.92
C LYS A 89 7.82 0.08 2.72
N SER A 90 8.89 0.87 2.50
CA SER A 90 8.75 2.30 2.22
C SER A 90 7.99 2.61 0.93
N GLN A 91 7.94 1.67 -0.02
CA GLN A 91 7.16 1.80 -1.27
C GLN A 91 5.66 1.68 -1.04
N LEU A 92 5.26 1.17 0.11
CA LEU A 92 3.86 1.10 0.53
C LEU A 92 3.42 2.38 1.27
N GLU A 93 4.32 3.33 1.55
CA GLU A 93 3.96 4.59 2.23
C GLU A 93 3.34 5.60 1.24
N GLU A 94 2.52 6.53 1.76
CA GLU A 94 1.90 7.59 0.93
C GLU A 94 2.95 8.47 0.22
N ASP A 95 4.01 8.85 0.94
CA ASP A 95 5.16 9.59 0.41
C ASP A 95 6.38 8.68 0.22
N TRP A 96 6.21 7.57 -0.52
CA TRP A 96 7.29 6.61 -0.80
C TRP A 96 8.48 7.19 -1.57
N ARG A 97 8.30 8.33 -2.23
CA ARG A 97 9.35 9.00 -3.02
C ARG A 97 10.45 9.58 -2.12
N ARG A 98 10.07 10.11 -0.95
CA ARG A 98 11.02 10.69 0.01
C ARG A 98 12.08 9.71 0.51
N PRO A 99 11.77 8.49 0.97
CA PRO A 99 12.78 7.51 1.38
C PRO A 99 13.67 7.05 0.22
N LEU A 100 13.15 6.92 -1.01
CA LEU A 100 13.97 6.63 -2.17
C LEU A 100 14.98 7.73 -2.48
N LEU A 101 14.51 8.98 -2.54
CA LEU A 101 15.38 10.13 -2.81
C LEU A 101 16.48 10.24 -1.75
N LYS A 102 16.18 9.92 -0.49
CA LYS A 102 17.18 9.86 0.58
C LYS A 102 18.23 8.79 0.31
N LYS A 103 17.83 7.56 -0.07
CA LYS A 103 18.78 6.49 -0.40
C LYS A 103 19.62 6.82 -1.64
N LEU A 104 19.00 7.38 -2.68
CA LEU A 104 19.71 7.81 -3.90
C LEU A 104 20.74 8.91 -3.61
N LYS A 105 20.40 9.91 -2.80
CA LYS A 105 21.36 10.95 -2.37
C LYS A 105 22.54 10.37 -1.58
N ALA A 106 22.29 9.36 -0.74
CA ALA A 106 23.36 8.68 0.00
C ALA A 106 24.29 7.89 -0.93
N LEU A 107 23.75 7.21 -1.95
CA LEU A 107 24.54 6.52 -2.98
C LEU A 107 25.36 7.50 -3.83
N GLY A 108 24.77 8.62 -4.26
CA GLY A 108 25.47 9.66 -5.02
C GLY A 108 26.63 10.30 -4.26
N LYS A 109 26.59 10.31 -2.91
CA LYS A 109 27.72 10.73 -2.07
C LYS A 109 28.81 9.67 -1.92
N LYS A 110 28.51 8.39 -2.13
CA LYS A 110 29.46 7.27 -2.08
C LYS A 110 30.19 7.04 -3.39
N CYS A 111 29.59 7.46 -4.52
CA CYS A 111 30.17 7.37 -5.86
C CYS A 111 30.97 8.62 -6.27
N ARG A 112 31.07 9.62 -5.39
CA ARG A 112 31.97 10.76 -5.48
C ARG A 112 33.14 10.53 -4.53
#